data_AF-A0A4Z0BIU3-F1
#
_entry.id   AF-A0A4Z0BIU3-F1
#
_cell.length_a   1.000
_cell.length_b   1.000
_cell.length_c   1.000
_cell.angle_alpha   90.00
_cell.angle_beta   90.00
_cell.angle_gamma   90.00
#
_symmetry.space_group_name_H-M   'P 1'
#
loop_
_entity.id
_entity.type
_entity.pdbx_description
1 polymer ?
#
loop_
_entity_poly.entity_id
_entity_poly.type
_entity_poly.pdbx_seq_one_letter_code
_entity_poly.pdbx_strand_id
1 'polypeptide(L)'
;MTPDLNPYRDVDLRPLRSRLARWSGWESTLLDAAKLANLARKLGFGHFDEAGIRALWRIGLVRADVTTAQAPAQVPGFEPVQGAPDVRFIDVGKPKARPTGSPSFVPKDEAPEDALTPYFHPYRIFLLHHVVRTLGVSTSNTQYLLWTPGVLSVVEWQLRSLNHWTESKNFLDRFDHWNWTCELAIVCEPVRWTRRETDNEDPEQLWLQDYGLKLQSHLRTLPEDAVPSTRQAFALSAGELDPNSGLHTLLRLMKRFERDRIEGRIGAAMRLLDMAESIRRAVERHLSVELPEEDEIGAGMWMVGARKIRYGTDRVFDAAPSMLRDFLGSFGLDGGVKARCYVEGQTELGALRHVLGSTSQCVVVNLSGAVVERGGRGLAFAESLAADKASGTFSFIMLDADRADVVRTLRKAASEETFHGAFLLSNPDIEMENFAISELLNVALGMAARYETPGSPPQSYSRDALLCELEGAKSGDEFFKRLHRDGRLPEVDKGEDWGTALMAYAIEHRSFPQGDPRGGEERPIIGFAQMLIRAEEVGFRHSLQYEKVDPDTGRLHRRS
;
A
#
# COMPACT_ATOMS: atom_id res chain seq x y z
N MET A 1 -38.54 -12.97 -22.03
CA MET A 1 -37.57 -12.15 -22.80
C MET A 1 -36.18 -12.65 -22.44
N THR A 2 -35.44 -13.20 -23.38
CA THR A 2 -34.01 -13.49 -23.18
C THR A 2 -33.27 -12.17 -22.97
N PRO A 3 -32.56 -11.94 -21.85
CA PRO A 3 -31.78 -10.72 -21.68
C PRO A 3 -30.74 -10.63 -22.81
N ASP A 4 -30.61 -9.45 -23.41
CA ASP A 4 -29.53 -9.19 -24.37
C ASP A 4 -28.20 -9.32 -23.64
N LEU A 5 -27.40 -10.32 -24.00
CA LEU A 5 -26.13 -10.62 -23.33
C LEU A 5 -24.98 -9.74 -23.83
N ASN A 6 -25.21 -8.95 -24.88
CA ASN A 6 -24.33 -7.85 -25.27
C ASN A 6 -25.13 -6.54 -25.44
N PRO A 7 -25.47 -5.86 -24.33
CA PRO A 7 -26.30 -4.66 -24.36
C PRO A 7 -25.63 -3.47 -25.07
N TYR A 8 -24.32 -3.53 -25.32
CA TYR A 8 -23.54 -2.42 -25.85
C TYR A 8 -23.06 -2.65 -27.30
N ARG A 9 -23.62 -3.63 -28.01
CA ARG A 9 -23.22 -3.99 -29.38
C ARG A 9 -23.31 -2.83 -30.40
N ASP A 10 -24.15 -1.85 -30.12
CA ASP A 10 -24.40 -0.69 -31.00
C ASP A 10 -23.44 0.48 -30.69
N VAL A 11 -22.64 0.37 -29.62
CA VAL A 11 -21.61 1.35 -29.28
C VAL A 11 -20.35 1.09 -30.10
N ASP A 12 -20.04 2.01 -31.01
CA ASP A 12 -18.90 1.89 -31.90
C ASP A 12 -17.60 2.47 -31.31
N LEU A 13 -16.65 1.60 -30.96
CA LEU A 13 -15.30 1.97 -30.50
C LEU A 13 -14.26 1.94 -31.63
N ARG A 14 -14.63 1.55 -32.86
CA ARG A 14 -13.70 1.43 -34.00
C ARG A 14 -12.96 2.73 -34.32
N PRO A 15 -13.57 3.93 -34.28
CA PRO A 15 -12.85 5.18 -34.55
C PRO A 15 -11.69 5.43 -33.58
N LEU A 16 -11.89 5.13 -32.28
CA LEU A 16 -10.86 5.27 -31.25
C LEU A 16 -9.76 4.21 -31.43
N ARG A 17 -10.13 2.95 -31.70
CA ARG A 17 -9.18 1.86 -31.96
C ARG A 17 -8.32 2.13 -33.20
N SER A 18 -8.93 2.55 -34.31
CA SER A 18 -8.20 2.93 -35.53
C SER A 18 -7.24 4.09 -35.28
N ARG A 19 -7.65 5.06 -34.43
CA ARG A 19 -6.78 6.16 -34.04
C ARG A 19 -5.59 5.68 -33.20
N LEU A 20 -5.80 4.79 -32.23
CA LEU A 20 -4.73 4.21 -31.42
C LEU A 20 -3.73 3.42 -32.26
N ALA A 21 -4.20 2.65 -33.24
CA ALA A 21 -3.36 1.84 -34.12
C ALA A 21 -2.32 2.66 -34.93
N ARG A 22 -2.48 3.99 -34.99
CA ARG A 22 -1.56 4.93 -35.64
C ARG A 22 -0.56 5.59 -34.68
N TRP A 23 -0.75 5.42 -33.38
CA TRP A 23 0.09 6.07 -32.38
C TRP A 23 1.32 5.21 -32.08
N SER A 24 2.50 5.74 -32.38
CA SER A 24 3.78 5.06 -32.16
C SER A 24 4.03 4.70 -30.70
N GLY A 25 3.52 5.51 -29.75
CA GLY A 25 3.61 5.20 -28.31
C GLY A 25 2.92 3.89 -27.92
N TRP A 26 1.87 3.50 -28.66
CA TRP A 26 1.11 2.28 -28.40
C TRP A 26 1.83 1.01 -28.86
N GLU A 27 2.67 1.10 -29.88
CA GLU A 27 3.37 -0.05 -30.47
C GLU A 27 4.25 -0.78 -29.46
N SER A 28 4.89 -0.03 -28.56
CA SER A 28 5.74 -0.57 -27.48
C SER A 28 4.97 -1.41 -26.46
N THR A 29 3.64 -1.26 -26.42
CA THR A 29 2.76 -1.95 -25.47
C THR A 29 2.19 -3.25 -26.05
N LEU A 30 2.10 -3.36 -27.36
CA LEU A 30 1.45 -4.49 -28.02
C LEU A 30 2.31 -5.77 -27.96
N LEU A 31 1.63 -6.89 -27.77
CA LEU A 31 2.21 -8.22 -27.66
C LEU A 31 1.85 -9.04 -28.89
N ASP A 32 2.83 -9.72 -29.48
CA ASP A 32 2.54 -10.81 -30.42
C ASP A 32 1.89 -12.00 -29.67
N ALA A 33 1.39 -12.98 -30.43
CA ALA A 33 0.71 -14.14 -29.87
C ALA A 33 1.59 -14.93 -28.87
N ALA A 34 2.89 -15.06 -29.12
CA ALA A 34 3.81 -15.77 -28.23
C ALA A 34 4.03 -15.01 -26.90
N LYS A 35 4.19 -13.69 -26.96
CA LYS A 35 4.31 -12.82 -25.79
C LYS A 35 3.02 -12.79 -24.96
N LEU A 36 1.85 -12.75 -25.61
CA LEU A 36 0.57 -12.82 -24.89
C LEU A 36 0.41 -14.18 -24.18
N ALA A 37 0.76 -15.28 -24.85
CA ALA A 37 0.74 -16.62 -24.25
C ALA A 37 1.67 -16.70 -23.03
N ASN A 38 2.89 -16.16 -23.15
CA ASN A 38 3.85 -16.10 -22.05
C ASN A 38 3.34 -15.23 -20.88
N LEU A 39 2.72 -14.09 -21.17
CA LEU A 39 2.09 -13.25 -20.15
C LEU A 39 0.97 -14.02 -19.43
N ALA A 40 0.08 -14.69 -20.17
CA ALA A 40 -1.01 -15.46 -19.58
C ALA A 40 -0.50 -16.57 -18.66
N ARG A 41 0.57 -17.26 -19.07
CA ARG A 41 1.27 -18.26 -18.24
C ARG A 41 1.83 -17.66 -16.97
N LYS A 42 2.54 -16.52 -17.06
CA LYS A 42 3.07 -15.81 -15.89
C LYS A 42 1.98 -15.39 -14.91
N LEU A 43 0.81 -14.98 -15.41
CA LEU A 43 -0.35 -14.60 -14.62
C LEU A 43 -1.14 -15.80 -14.06
N GLY A 44 -0.72 -17.04 -14.34
CA GLY A 44 -1.32 -18.25 -13.77
C GLY A 44 -2.61 -18.70 -14.44
N PHE A 45 -2.87 -18.29 -15.69
CA PHE A 45 -4.02 -18.76 -16.49
C PHE A 45 -3.82 -20.14 -17.14
N GLY A 46 -2.76 -20.87 -16.79
CA GLY A 46 -2.47 -22.19 -17.36
C GLY A 46 -1.60 -22.13 -18.61
N HIS A 47 -1.65 -23.20 -19.40
CA HIS A 47 -0.78 -23.39 -20.57
C HIS A 47 -1.45 -22.87 -21.84
N PHE A 48 -1.16 -21.62 -22.19
CA PHE A 48 -1.35 -21.10 -23.54
C PHE A 48 -0.01 -21.14 -24.27
N ASP A 49 -0.03 -21.50 -25.55
CA ASP A 49 1.08 -21.37 -26.48
C ASP A 49 0.69 -20.42 -27.64
N GLU A 50 1.65 -20.10 -28.51
CA GLU A 50 1.38 -19.21 -29.65
C GLU A 50 0.26 -19.74 -30.55
N ALA A 51 0.26 -21.04 -30.81
CA ALA A 51 -0.74 -21.70 -31.65
C ALA A 51 -2.15 -21.59 -31.05
N GLY A 52 -2.28 -21.77 -29.74
CA GLY A 52 -3.53 -21.61 -29.01
C GLY A 52 -4.06 -20.18 -29.07
N ILE A 53 -3.20 -19.17 -28.86
CA ILE A 53 -3.60 -17.76 -28.99
C ILE A 53 -4.04 -17.44 -30.43
N ARG A 54 -3.29 -17.90 -31.44
CA ARG A 54 -3.67 -17.73 -32.86
C ARG A 54 -4.98 -18.43 -33.19
N ALA A 55 -5.22 -19.63 -32.64
CA ALA A 55 -6.47 -20.35 -32.83
C ALA A 55 -7.66 -19.59 -32.24
N LEU A 56 -7.54 -19.08 -31.01
CA LEU A 56 -8.57 -18.25 -30.35
C LEU A 56 -8.87 -16.97 -31.15
N TRP A 57 -7.84 -16.37 -31.74
CA TRP A 57 -7.98 -15.22 -32.62
C TRP A 57 -8.70 -15.56 -33.93
N ARG A 58 -8.30 -16.62 -34.63
CA ARG A 58 -8.94 -17.07 -35.89
C ARG A 58 -10.45 -17.35 -35.76
N ILE A 59 -10.88 -17.80 -34.58
CA ILE A 59 -12.30 -18.07 -34.28
C ILE A 59 -13.03 -16.86 -33.70
N GLY A 60 -12.35 -15.74 -33.49
CA GLY A 60 -12.92 -14.47 -33.02
C GLY A 60 -13.19 -14.41 -31.51
N LEU A 61 -12.68 -15.34 -30.69
CA LEU A 61 -12.83 -15.27 -29.23
C LEU A 61 -11.91 -14.21 -28.61
N VAL A 62 -10.75 -13.98 -29.22
CA VAL A 62 -9.81 -12.92 -28.82
C VAL A 62 -9.52 -12.05 -30.04
N ARG A 63 -9.98 -10.81 -30.05
CA ARG A 63 -9.65 -9.88 -31.16
C ARG A 63 -8.24 -9.33 -31.03
N ALA A 64 -7.57 -9.20 -32.15
CA ALA A 64 -6.33 -8.44 -32.22
C ALA A 64 -6.61 -6.93 -32.12
N ASP A 65 -5.72 -6.19 -31.48
CA ASP A 65 -5.82 -4.73 -31.39
C ASP A 65 -5.26 -4.06 -32.64
N VAL A 66 -4.19 -4.65 -33.19
CA VAL A 66 -3.59 -4.30 -34.47
C VAL A 66 -3.26 -5.59 -35.21
N THR A 67 -3.42 -5.59 -36.52
CA THR A 67 -3.00 -6.68 -37.39
C THR A 67 -2.19 -6.11 -38.54
N THR A 68 -1.03 -6.69 -38.83
CA THR A 68 -0.16 -6.25 -39.93
C THR A 68 -0.11 -7.28 -41.06
N ALA A 69 0.13 -6.80 -42.28
CA ALA A 69 0.33 -7.63 -43.46
C ALA A 69 1.56 -7.15 -44.25
N GLN A 70 2.17 -8.06 -45.01
CA GLN A 70 3.26 -7.70 -45.93
C GLN A 70 2.76 -6.94 -47.17
N ALA A 71 1.52 -7.18 -47.58
CA ALA A 71 0.89 -6.52 -48.73
C ALA A 71 -0.58 -6.19 -48.41
N PRO A 72 -1.16 -5.17 -49.07
CA PRO A 72 -2.58 -4.86 -48.95
C PRO A 72 -3.42 -6.08 -49.33
N ALA A 73 -4.24 -6.56 -48.39
CA ALA A 73 -5.18 -7.65 -48.60
C ALA A 73 -6.58 -7.22 -48.13
N GLN A 74 -7.61 -7.58 -48.88
CA GLN A 74 -8.98 -7.49 -48.40
C GLN A 74 -9.29 -8.77 -47.63
N VAL A 75 -9.20 -8.69 -46.30
CA VAL A 75 -9.54 -9.82 -45.42
C VAL A 75 -10.85 -9.48 -44.71
N PRO A 76 -11.93 -10.27 -44.89
CA PRO A 76 -13.20 -10.04 -44.21
C PRO A 76 -13.03 -9.98 -42.68
N GLY A 77 -13.65 -8.99 -42.04
CA GLY A 77 -13.54 -8.79 -40.59
C GLY A 77 -12.34 -7.93 -40.15
N PHE A 78 -11.58 -7.37 -41.10
CA PHE A 78 -10.47 -6.45 -40.81
C PHE A 78 -10.70 -5.10 -41.50
N GLU A 79 -10.62 -4.01 -40.75
CA GLU A 79 -10.77 -2.65 -41.29
C GLU A 79 -9.39 -1.98 -41.41
N PRO A 80 -9.03 -1.42 -42.58
CA PRO A 80 -7.71 -0.82 -42.79
C PRO A 80 -7.54 0.47 -41.98
N VAL A 81 -6.35 0.65 -41.41
CA VAL A 81 -5.98 1.86 -40.67
C VAL A 81 -5.42 2.90 -41.63
N GLN A 82 -6.22 3.94 -41.93
CA GLN A 82 -5.82 4.97 -42.88
C GLN A 82 -4.68 5.86 -42.35
N GLY A 83 -3.63 6.02 -43.15
CA GLY A 83 -2.49 6.88 -42.85
C GLY A 83 -1.42 6.24 -41.97
N ALA A 84 -1.45 4.92 -41.77
CA ALA A 84 -0.33 4.18 -41.19
C ALA A 84 0.81 4.03 -42.23
N PRO A 85 2.09 4.02 -41.80
CA PRO A 85 3.23 3.86 -42.71
C PRO A 85 3.34 2.44 -43.31
N ASP A 86 2.77 1.45 -42.64
CA ASP A 86 2.70 0.03 -43.00
C ASP A 86 1.24 -0.43 -43.16
N VAL A 87 1.05 -1.61 -43.77
CA VAL A 87 -0.28 -2.17 -44.02
C VAL A 87 -0.87 -2.70 -42.70
N ARG A 88 -1.65 -1.85 -42.03
CA ARG A 88 -2.30 -2.13 -40.74
C ARG A 88 -3.80 -2.24 -40.85
N PHE A 89 -4.36 -3.09 -40.00
CA PHE A 89 -5.80 -3.28 -39.83
C PHE A 89 -6.17 -3.31 -38.34
N ILE A 90 -7.40 -2.92 -38.04
CA ILE A 90 -8.06 -3.27 -36.79
C ILE A 90 -8.94 -4.51 -37.00
N ASP A 91 -8.92 -5.43 -36.06
CA ASP A 91 -9.78 -6.62 -36.07
C ASP A 91 -11.17 -6.26 -35.54
N VAL A 92 -12.17 -6.41 -36.41
CA VAL A 92 -13.60 -6.22 -36.13
C VAL A 92 -14.38 -7.54 -36.30
N GLY A 93 -13.67 -8.66 -36.38
CA GLY A 93 -14.24 -9.98 -36.55
C GLY A 93 -15.19 -10.35 -35.42
N LYS A 94 -16.30 -11.00 -35.75
CA LYS A 94 -17.22 -11.56 -34.75
C LYS A 94 -16.83 -13.01 -34.41
N PRO A 95 -17.10 -13.47 -33.18
CA PRO A 95 -16.97 -14.88 -32.84
C PRO A 95 -17.69 -15.76 -33.87
N LYS A 96 -16.99 -16.74 -34.44
CA LYS A 96 -17.53 -17.61 -35.50
C LYS A 96 -18.40 -18.71 -34.87
N ALA A 97 -19.64 -18.85 -35.35
CA ALA A 97 -20.55 -19.91 -34.91
C ALA A 97 -20.00 -21.30 -35.27
N ARG A 98 -20.17 -22.27 -34.36
CA ARG A 98 -19.61 -23.61 -34.47
C ARG A 98 -20.69 -24.66 -34.20
N PRO A 99 -21.33 -25.21 -35.26
CA PRO A 99 -22.51 -26.07 -35.12
C PRO A 99 -22.23 -27.47 -34.55
N THR A 100 -20.96 -27.84 -34.34
CA THR A 100 -20.57 -29.14 -33.77
C THR A 100 -19.76 -29.01 -32.46
N GLY A 101 -19.83 -27.83 -31.81
CA GLY A 101 -19.20 -27.57 -30.51
C GLY A 101 -17.68 -27.45 -30.54
N SER A 102 -17.04 -27.65 -29.38
CA SER A 102 -15.61 -27.39 -29.16
C SER A 102 -14.61 -28.13 -30.06
N PRO A 103 -14.87 -29.37 -30.53
CA PRO A 103 -13.96 -30.07 -31.45
C PRO A 103 -13.73 -29.34 -32.79
N SER A 104 -14.61 -28.39 -33.14
CA SER A 104 -14.49 -27.58 -34.35
C SER A 104 -13.66 -26.30 -34.18
N PHE A 105 -13.10 -26.06 -32.98
CA PHE A 105 -12.19 -24.92 -32.74
C PHE A 105 -10.80 -25.10 -33.35
N VAL A 106 -10.42 -26.31 -33.78
CA VAL A 106 -9.15 -26.58 -34.48
C VAL A 106 -9.37 -26.33 -35.98
N PRO A 107 -8.81 -25.25 -36.57
CA PRO A 107 -8.91 -25.02 -38.00
C PRO A 107 -8.13 -26.12 -38.73
N LYS A 108 -8.77 -26.81 -39.68
CA LYS A 108 -8.13 -27.89 -40.45
C LYS A 108 -7.42 -27.41 -41.73
N ASP A 109 -7.74 -26.19 -42.17
CA ASP A 109 -7.29 -25.63 -43.46
C ASP A 109 -6.58 -24.28 -43.25
N GLU A 110 -5.75 -23.89 -44.22
CA GLU A 110 -5.16 -22.55 -44.31
C GLU A 110 -6.27 -21.50 -44.42
N ALA A 111 -6.27 -20.54 -43.51
CA ALA A 111 -7.25 -19.48 -43.45
C ALA A 111 -6.64 -18.17 -44.03
N PRO A 112 -7.43 -17.29 -44.67
CA PRO A 112 -6.93 -16.00 -45.16
C PRO A 112 -6.22 -15.16 -44.09
N GLU A 113 -6.61 -15.34 -42.83
CA GLU A 113 -6.00 -14.71 -41.65
C GLU A 113 -4.55 -15.14 -41.40
N ASP A 114 -4.10 -16.24 -41.99
CA ASP A 114 -2.76 -16.80 -41.76
C ASP A 114 -1.64 -16.00 -42.42
N ALA A 115 -2.00 -15.19 -43.41
CA ALA A 115 -1.10 -14.21 -44.02
C ALA A 115 -0.89 -12.97 -43.14
N LEU A 116 -1.61 -12.86 -42.02
CA LEU A 116 -1.60 -11.70 -41.14
C LEU A 116 -0.87 -11.99 -39.82
N THR A 117 -0.27 -10.94 -39.25
CA THR A 117 0.37 -11.00 -37.93
C THR A 117 -0.46 -10.23 -36.90
N PRO A 118 -1.09 -10.92 -35.93
CA PRO A 118 -1.91 -10.28 -34.91
C PRO A 118 -1.06 -9.75 -33.76
N TYR A 119 -1.42 -8.57 -33.27
CA TYR A 119 -0.86 -7.93 -32.09
C TYR A 119 -1.97 -7.57 -31.11
N PHE A 120 -1.72 -7.85 -29.82
CA PHE A 120 -2.70 -7.79 -28.76
C PHE A 120 -2.26 -6.84 -27.66
N HIS A 121 -3.19 -6.06 -27.13
CA HIS A 121 -2.96 -5.32 -25.90
C HIS A 121 -2.85 -6.28 -24.71
N PRO A 122 -1.99 -6.02 -23.70
CA PRO A 122 -1.90 -6.86 -22.50
C PRO A 122 -3.23 -7.07 -21.77
N TYR A 123 -4.18 -6.14 -21.91
CA TYR A 123 -5.54 -6.25 -21.34
C TYR A 123 -6.36 -7.41 -21.92
N ARG A 124 -5.96 -7.97 -23.08
CA ARG A 124 -6.58 -9.19 -23.65
C ARG A 124 -6.44 -10.42 -22.74
N ILE A 125 -5.63 -10.36 -21.69
CA ILE A 125 -5.64 -11.35 -20.60
C ILE A 125 -7.01 -11.53 -19.95
N PHE A 126 -7.89 -10.52 -19.98
CA PHE A 126 -9.27 -10.65 -19.50
C PHE A 126 -10.08 -11.67 -20.31
N LEU A 127 -9.87 -11.72 -21.63
CA LEU A 127 -10.51 -12.71 -22.49
C LEU A 127 -9.96 -14.10 -22.19
N LEU A 128 -8.64 -14.23 -21.99
CA LEU A 128 -8.01 -15.50 -21.65
C LEU A 128 -8.48 -16.02 -20.28
N HIS A 129 -8.67 -15.13 -19.30
CA HIS A 129 -9.30 -15.47 -18.03
C HIS A 129 -10.69 -16.11 -18.26
N HIS A 130 -11.53 -15.50 -19.10
CA HIS A 130 -12.84 -16.06 -19.40
C HIS A 130 -12.79 -17.34 -20.23
N VAL A 131 -11.84 -17.49 -21.15
CA VAL A 131 -11.57 -18.76 -21.86
C VAL A 131 -11.30 -19.87 -20.84
N VAL A 132 -10.36 -19.68 -19.91
CA VAL A 132 -10.02 -20.69 -18.89
C VAL A 132 -11.20 -20.99 -17.98
N ARG A 133 -11.89 -19.93 -17.52
CA ARG A 133 -13.00 -20.06 -16.59
C ARG A 133 -14.19 -20.81 -17.19
N THR A 134 -14.45 -20.64 -18.48
CA THR A 134 -15.66 -21.15 -19.13
C THR A 134 -15.46 -22.39 -19.98
N LEU A 135 -14.26 -22.56 -20.55
CA LEU A 135 -13.90 -23.72 -21.35
C LEU A 135 -13.05 -24.74 -20.58
N GLY A 136 -12.70 -24.45 -19.32
CA GLY A 136 -11.99 -25.38 -18.44
C GLY A 136 -12.84 -26.58 -18.05
N VAL A 137 -12.30 -27.79 -18.27
CA VAL A 137 -12.86 -29.04 -17.73
C VAL A 137 -12.14 -29.33 -16.42
N SER A 138 -12.84 -29.20 -15.30
CA SER A 138 -12.26 -29.43 -13.97
C SER A 138 -12.65 -30.80 -13.44
N THR A 139 -11.66 -31.64 -13.18
CA THR A 139 -11.82 -32.91 -12.46
C THR A 139 -11.07 -32.86 -11.14
N SER A 140 -11.56 -33.59 -10.13
CA SER A 140 -10.83 -33.73 -8.87
C SER A 140 -9.76 -34.81 -9.00
N ASN A 141 -8.51 -34.44 -8.72
CA ASN A 141 -7.39 -35.40 -8.65
C ASN A 141 -7.68 -36.53 -7.64
N THR A 142 -8.41 -36.23 -6.56
CA THR A 142 -8.83 -37.22 -5.56
C THR A 142 -9.87 -38.18 -6.11
N GLN A 143 -10.82 -37.71 -6.94
CA GLN A 143 -11.80 -38.59 -7.60
C GLN A 143 -11.13 -39.55 -8.59
N TYR A 144 -10.08 -39.10 -9.29
CA TYR A 144 -9.33 -39.97 -10.20
C TYR A 144 -8.67 -41.15 -9.49
N LEU A 145 -8.13 -40.92 -8.30
CA LEU A 145 -7.50 -41.95 -7.48
C LEU A 145 -8.51 -42.94 -6.86
N LEU A 146 -9.72 -42.48 -6.56
CA LEU A 146 -10.75 -43.30 -5.88
C LEU A 146 -11.64 -44.08 -6.85
N TRP A 147 -12.03 -43.48 -7.99
CA TRP A 147 -12.94 -44.12 -8.95
C TRP A 147 -12.80 -43.54 -10.36
N THR A 148 -11.89 -44.13 -11.14
CA THR A 148 -11.58 -43.70 -12.51
C THR A 148 -12.79 -43.67 -13.48
N PRO A 149 -13.69 -44.68 -13.50
CA PRO A 149 -14.90 -44.62 -14.34
C PRO A 149 -15.83 -43.43 -14.03
N GLY A 150 -15.86 -42.99 -12.78
CA GLY A 150 -16.62 -41.80 -12.37
C GLY A 150 -16.07 -40.52 -12.96
N VAL A 151 -14.73 -40.38 -12.98
CA VAL A 151 -14.07 -39.24 -13.61
C VAL A 151 -14.37 -39.20 -15.11
N LEU A 152 -14.30 -40.34 -15.82
CA LEU A 152 -14.66 -40.40 -17.23
C LEU A 152 -16.11 -39.93 -17.47
N SER A 153 -17.05 -40.38 -16.64
CA SER A 153 -18.46 -39.99 -16.73
C SER A 153 -18.65 -38.48 -16.51
N VAL A 154 -17.93 -37.89 -15.53
CA VAL A 154 -17.95 -36.44 -15.26
C VAL A 154 -17.34 -35.65 -16.42
N VAL A 155 -16.21 -36.11 -16.97
CA VAL A 155 -15.57 -35.47 -18.12
C VAL A 155 -16.47 -35.51 -19.34
N GLU A 156 -17.07 -36.65 -19.65
CA GLU A 156 -18.02 -36.77 -20.76
C GLU A 156 -19.20 -35.82 -20.60
N TRP A 157 -19.78 -35.73 -19.40
CA TRP A 157 -20.88 -34.83 -19.11
C TRP A 157 -20.45 -33.36 -19.27
N GLN A 158 -19.29 -32.97 -18.74
CA GLN A 158 -18.75 -31.62 -18.88
C GLN A 158 -18.48 -31.28 -20.36
N LEU A 159 -17.91 -32.21 -21.13
CA LEU A 159 -17.66 -32.01 -22.57
C LEU A 159 -18.97 -31.85 -23.36
N ARG A 160 -20.01 -32.66 -23.06
CA ARG A 160 -21.33 -32.49 -23.69
C ARG A 160 -21.93 -31.13 -23.36
N SER A 161 -21.87 -30.71 -22.10
CA SER A 161 -22.37 -29.41 -21.67
C SER A 161 -21.61 -28.27 -22.35
N LEU A 162 -20.28 -28.39 -22.46
CA LEU A 162 -19.42 -27.39 -23.10
C LEU A 162 -19.69 -27.30 -24.60
N ASN A 163 -19.88 -28.44 -25.29
CA ASN A 163 -20.27 -28.45 -26.70
C ASN A 163 -21.61 -27.76 -26.92
N HIS A 164 -22.62 -28.10 -26.12
CA HIS A 164 -23.92 -27.44 -26.20
C HIS A 164 -23.84 -25.94 -25.91
N TRP A 165 -23.02 -25.52 -24.94
CA TRP A 165 -22.84 -24.10 -24.64
C TRP A 165 -22.15 -23.35 -25.79
N THR A 166 -21.08 -23.91 -26.35
CA THR A 166 -20.29 -23.30 -27.44
C THR A 166 -21.04 -23.22 -28.78
N GLU A 167 -22.05 -24.07 -28.98
CA GLU A 167 -23.00 -23.98 -30.10
C GLU A 167 -24.02 -22.83 -29.94
N SER A 168 -24.23 -22.35 -28.71
CA SER A 168 -25.29 -21.39 -28.42
C SER A 168 -24.96 -19.98 -28.88
N LYS A 169 -25.98 -19.21 -29.29
CA LYS A 169 -25.84 -17.77 -29.55
C LYS A 169 -25.32 -17.01 -28.32
N ASN A 170 -25.74 -17.44 -27.12
CA ASN A 170 -25.33 -16.85 -25.85
C ASN A 170 -23.80 -16.89 -25.63
N PHE A 171 -23.13 -17.94 -26.12
CA PHE A 171 -21.67 -18.03 -26.08
C PHE A 171 -21.01 -16.95 -26.93
N LEU A 172 -21.47 -16.81 -28.17
CA LEU A 172 -20.96 -15.80 -29.11
C LEU A 172 -21.22 -14.38 -28.58
N ASP A 173 -22.43 -14.10 -28.12
CA ASP A 173 -22.82 -12.79 -27.58
C ASP A 173 -21.98 -12.42 -26.34
N ARG A 174 -21.66 -13.39 -25.46
CA ARG A 174 -20.81 -13.15 -24.29
C ARG A 174 -19.36 -12.83 -24.64
N PHE A 175 -18.78 -13.57 -25.59
CA PHE A 175 -17.39 -13.29 -26.01
C PHE A 175 -17.30 -11.98 -26.79
N ASP A 176 -18.31 -11.64 -27.57
CA ASP A 176 -18.42 -10.32 -28.21
C ASP A 176 -18.48 -9.21 -27.16
N HIS A 177 -19.31 -9.38 -26.12
CA HIS A 177 -19.40 -8.47 -25.00
C HIS A 177 -18.06 -8.33 -24.25
N TRP A 178 -17.37 -9.43 -23.90
CA TRP A 178 -16.08 -9.35 -23.21
C TRP A 178 -14.97 -8.70 -24.06
N ASN A 179 -15.00 -8.89 -25.39
CA ASN A 179 -14.09 -8.18 -26.28
C ASN A 179 -14.39 -6.68 -26.24
N TRP A 180 -15.66 -6.28 -26.29
CA TRP A 180 -16.07 -4.88 -26.16
C TRP A 180 -15.67 -4.28 -24.80
N THR A 181 -15.90 -4.98 -23.70
CA THR A 181 -15.52 -4.57 -22.33
C THR A 181 -14.02 -4.32 -22.24
N CYS A 182 -13.22 -5.23 -22.81
CA CYS A 182 -11.77 -5.06 -22.90
C CYS A 182 -11.37 -3.87 -23.79
N GLU A 183 -12.02 -3.70 -24.95
CA GLU A 183 -11.78 -2.58 -25.87
C GLU A 183 -12.05 -1.23 -25.20
N LEU A 184 -13.11 -1.12 -24.39
CA LEU A 184 -13.39 0.10 -23.64
C LEU A 184 -12.23 0.46 -22.67
N ALA A 185 -11.69 -0.52 -21.95
CA ALA A 185 -10.54 -0.30 -21.08
C ALA A 185 -9.28 0.10 -21.87
N ILE A 186 -9.06 -0.55 -23.02
CA ILE A 186 -7.92 -0.27 -23.92
C ILE A 186 -7.99 1.15 -24.46
N VAL A 187 -9.17 1.62 -24.92
CA VAL A 187 -9.29 2.99 -25.46
C VAL A 187 -9.16 4.07 -24.38
N CYS A 188 -9.38 3.72 -23.10
CA CYS A 188 -9.22 4.61 -21.96
C CYS A 188 -7.80 4.64 -21.37
N GLU A 189 -6.99 3.59 -21.56
CA GLU A 189 -5.64 3.46 -20.98
C GLU A 189 -4.70 4.63 -21.30
N PRO A 190 -4.61 5.15 -22.54
CA PRO A 190 -3.66 6.20 -22.88
C PRO A 190 -3.86 7.49 -22.09
N VAL A 191 -5.12 7.83 -21.78
CA VAL A 191 -5.46 9.03 -21.02
C VAL A 191 -5.46 8.80 -19.52
N ARG A 192 -5.14 7.59 -19.03
CA ARG A 192 -5.01 7.35 -17.59
C ARG A 192 -3.91 8.25 -16.99
N TRP A 193 -2.81 8.41 -17.73
CA TRP A 193 -1.55 8.98 -17.22
C TRP A 193 -1.18 10.34 -17.81
N THR A 194 -2.00 10.91 -18.69
CA THR A 194 -1.75 12.27 -19.17
C THR A 194 -1.63 13.24 -17.99
N ARG A 195 -0.53 14.00 -17.95
CA ARG A 195 -0.33 15.03 -16.92
C ARG A 195 -1.40 16.10 -17.11
N ARG A 196 -1.96 16.59 -16.00
CA ARG A 196 -2.77 17.83 -16.04
C ARG A 196 -1.82 18.96 -16.41
N GLU A 197 -2.05 19.54 -17.59
CA GLU A 197 -1.53 20.84 -18.04
C GLU A 197 -0.05 21.06 -17.76
N THR A 198 0.78 20.68 -18.73
CA THR A 198 2.12 21.27 -18.88
C THR A 198 2.16 21.97 -20.23
N ASP A 199 2.60 23.23 -20.25
CA ASP A 199 2.83 24.08 -21.44
C ASP A 199 3.97 23.58 -22.36
N ASN A 200 4.21 22.27 -22.40
CA ASN A 200 5.27 21.70 -23.23
C ASN A 200 4.72 21.32 -24.60
N GLU A 201 5.41 21.77 -25.63
CA GLU A 201 5.24 21.43 -27.05
C GLU A 201 5.61 19.96 -27.37
N ASP A 202 5.43 19.03 -26.43
CA ASP A 202 5.68 17.61 -26.66
C ASP A 202 4.61 17.05 -27.63
N PRO A 203 4.99 16.59 -28.84
CA PRO A 203 4.05 16.05 -29.81
C PRO A 203 3.20 14.90 -29.27
N GLU A 204 3.72 14.10 -28.33
CA GLU A 204 3.00 13.00 -27.70
C GLU A 204 1.88 13.52 -26.78
N GLN A 205 2.14 14.57 -26.00
CA GLN A 205 1.14 15.20 -25.14
C GLN A 205 0.04 15.87 -25.97
N LEU A 206 0.40 16.56 -27.05
CA LEU A 206 -0.57 17.16 -27.96
C LEU A 206 -1.47 16.10 -28.60
N TRP A 207 -0.91 14.96 -29.03
CA TRP A 207 -1.69 13.85 -29.55
C TRP A 207 -2.65 13.29 -28.50
N LEU A 208 -2.18 13.08 -27.25
CA LEU A 208 -3.00 12.56 -26.17
C LEU A 208 -4.14 13.52 -25.76
N GLN A 209 -3.92 14.83 -25.85
CA GLN A 209 -4.97 15.84 -25.64
C GLN A 209 -6.05 15.75 -26.72
N ASP A 210 -5.67 15.74 -28.01
CA ASP A 210 -6.64 15.61 -29.12
C ASP A 210 -7.33 14.23 -29.12
N TYR A 211 -6.61 13.17 -28.73
CA TYR A 211 -7.21 11.86 -28.49
C TYR A 211 -8.23 11.91 -27.34
N GLY A 212 -7.90 12.56 -26.23
CA GLY A 212 -8.76 12.75 -25.08
C GLY A 212 -10.07 13.50 -25.41
N LEU A 213 -10.03 14.50 -26.29
CA LEU A 213 -11.25 15.18 -26.77
C LEU A 213 -12.17 14.23 -27.56
N LYS A 214 -11.62 13.36 -28.40
CA LYS A 214 -12.40 12.34 -29.12
C LYS A 214 -12.90 11.24 -28.21
N LEU A 215 -12.11 10.87 -27.20
CA LEU A 215 -12.55 9.91 -26.19
C LEU A 215 -13.71 10.50 -25.39
N GLN A 216 -13.64 11.77 -24.97
CA GLN A 216 -14.73 12.46 -24.28
C GLN A 216 -16.05 12.41 -25.08
N SER A 217 -16.00 12.64 -26.40
CA SER A 217 -17.21 12.60 -27.22
C SER A 217 -17.85 11.20 -27.23
N HIS A 218 -17.05 10.13 -27.28
CA HIS A 218 -17.56 8.75 -27.23
C HIS A 218 -18.04 8.36 -25.82
N LEU A 219 -17.35 8.78 -24.77
CA LEU A 219 -17.75 8.51 -23.39
C LEU A 219 -19.14 9.11 -23.08
N ARG A 220 -19.46 10.27 -23.66
CA ARG A 220 -20.79 10.90 -23.52
C ARG A 220 -21.92 10.16 -24.24
N THR A 221 -21.62 9.33 -25.24
CA THR A 221 -22.61 8.55 -25.97
C THR A 221 -22.80 7.15 -25.41
N LEU A 222 -22.02 6.77 -24.39
CA LEU A 222 -22.19 5.48 -23.72
C LEU A 222 -23.51 5.45 -22.94
N PRO A 223 -24.21 4.31 -22.91
CA PRO A 223 -25.31 4.09 -21.97
C PRO A 223 -24.86 4.32 -20.52
N GLU A 224 -25.76 4.83 -19.67
CA GLU A 224 -25.45 5.20 -18.27
C GLU A 224 -24.85 4.04 -17.46
N ASP A 225 -25.30 2.82 -17.72
CA ASP A 225 -24.87 1.61 -17.02
C ASP A 225 -23.56 1.01 -17.58
N ALA A 226 -23.12 1.42 -18.77
CA ALA A 226 -21.97 0.84 -19.46
C ALA A 226 -20.67 0.99 -18.68
N VAL A 227 -20.40 2.17 -18.12
CA VAL A 227 -19.20 2.42 -17.32
C VAL A 227 -19.24 1.66 -15.98
N PRO A 228 -20.30 1.77 -15.16
CA PRO A 228 -20.39 1.01 -13.91
C PRO A 228 -20.30 -0.51 -14.10
N SER A 229 -21.05 -1.07 -15.06
CA SER A 229 -21.13 -2.53 -15.27
C SER A 229 -19.79 -3.11 -15.73
N THR A 230 -19.11 -2.43 -16.67
CA THR A 230 -17.80 -2.83 -17.19
C THR A 230 -16.74 -2.81 -16.08
N ARG A 231 -16.69 -1.74 -15.29
CA ARG A 231 -15.74 -1.63 -14.17
C ARG A 231 -16.00 -2.70 -13.10
N GLN A 232 -17.26 -2.93 -12.78
CA GLN A 232 -17.65 -3.96 -11.82
C GLN A 232 -17.28 -5.36 -12.32
N ALA A 233 -17.43 -5.66 -13.62
CA ALA A 233 -17.02 -6.94 -14.18
C ALA A 233 -15.52 -7.22 -13.95
N PHE A 234 -14.66 -6.22 -14.14
CA PHE A 234 -13.23 -6.36 -13.84
C PHE A 234 -12.94 -6.56 -12.36
N ALA A 235 -13.58 -5.77 -11.48
CA ALA A 235 -13.38 -5.88 -10.04
C ALA A 235 -13.85 -7.22 -9.48
N LEU A 236 -14.98 -7.75 -9.97
CA LEU A 236 -15.46 -9.08 -9.62
C LEU A 236 -14.52 -10.17 -10.11
N SER A 237 -14.08 -10.11 -11.38
CA SER A 237 -13.10 -11.08 -11.90
C SER A 237 -11.74 -11.02 -11.18
N ALA A 238 -11.33 -9.84 -10.72
CA ALA A 238 -10.14 -9.70 -9.87
C ALA A 238 -10.32 -10.43 -8.53
N GLY A 239 -11.47 -10.26 -7.87
CA GLY A 239 -11.81 -10.96 -6.63
C GLY A 239 -11.99 -12.48 -6.79
N GLU A 240 -12.49 -12.94 -7.94
CA GLU A 240 -12.56 -14.36 -8.29
C GLU A 240 -11.16 -14.98 -8.42
N LEU A 241 -10.19 -14.23 -8.97
CA LEU A 241 -8.81 -14.69 -9.15
C LEU A 241 -8.02 -14.68 -7.85
N ASP A 242 -8.15 -13.62 -7.07
CA ASP A 242 -7.50 -13.47 -5.77
C ASP A 242 -8.42 -12.70 -4.80
N PRO A 243 -8.83 -13.29 -3.67
CA PRO A 243 -9.79 -12.65 -2.76
C PRO A 243 -9.17 -11.61 -1.83
N ASN A 244 -7.86 -11.33 -1.91
CA ASN A 244 -7.16 -10.49 -0.93
C ASN A 244 -7.21 -9.00 -1.30
N SER A 245 -8.40 -8.39 -1.16
CA SER A 245 -8.64 -6.97 -1.49
C SER A 245 -7.77 -5.98 -0.71
N GLY A 246 -7.37 -6.32 0.53
CA GLY A 246 -6.44 -5.53 1.32
C GLY A 246 -5.05 -5.48 0.68
N LEU A 247 -4.53 -6.64 0.27
CA LEU A 247 -3.27 -6.73 -0.46
C LEU A 247 -3.35 -6.01 -1.81
N HIS A 248 -4.47 -6.13 -2.53
CA HIS A 248 -4.68 -5.42 -3.79
C HIS A 248 -4.53 -3.91 -3.63
N THR A 249 -5.13 -3.35 -2.58
CA THR A 249 -5.03 -1.92 -2.27
C THR A 249 -3.58 -1.51 -2.06
N LEU A 250 -2.82 -2.26 -1.26
CA LEU A 250 -1.40 -1.98 -0.99
C LEU A 250 -0.54 -2.07 -2.27
N LEU A 251 -0.68 -3.13 -3.06
CA LEU A 251 0.10 -3.32 -4.28
C LEU A 251 -0.21 -2.26 -5.34
N ARG A 252 -1.43 -1.72 -5.35
CA ARG A 252 -1.79 -0.64 -6.28
C ARG A 252 -1.20 0.72 -5.92
N LEU A 253 -0.74 0.90 -4.68
CA LEU A 253 0.06 2.08 -4.29
C LEU A 253 1.52 1.99 -4.77
N MET A 254 1.97 0.82 -5.21
CA MET A 254 3.31 0.67 -5.79
C MET A 254 3.45 1.39 -7.13
N LYS A 255 4.70 1.72 -7.49
CA LYS A 255 5.04 2.20 -8.84
C LYS A 255 4.59 1.18 -9.88
N ARG A 256 4.03 1.67 -11.00
CA ARG A 256 3.54 0.85 -12.12
C ARG A 256 4.54 -0.23 -12.55
N PHE A 257 5.80 0.14 -12.77
CA PHE A 257 6.83 -0.79 -13.24
C PHE A 257 7.02 -1.99 -12.30
N GLU A 258 6.94 -1.77 -10.98
CA GLU A 258 7.03 -2.88 -10.03
C GLU A 258 5.74 -3.70 -9.99
N ARG A 259 4.57 -3.05 -10.08
CA ARG A 259 3.28 -3.74 -10.18
C ARG A 259 3.19 -4.63 -11.43
N ASP A 260 3.77 -4.18 -12.54
CA ASP A 260 3.78 -4.91 -13.81
C ASP A 260 4.59 -6.22 -13.75
N ARG A 261 5.49 -6.35 -12.77
CA ARG A 261 6.34 -7.54 -12.54
C ARG A 261 5.70 -8.58 -11.63
N ILE A 262 4.55 -8.28 -11.03
CA ILE A 262 3.84 -9.23 -10.16
C ILE A 262 3.28 -10.36 -11.03
N GLU A 263 3.66 -11.59 -10.69
CA GLU A 263 3.23 -12.79 -11.39
C GLU A 263 2.15 -13.54 -10.59
N GLY A 264 1.61 -14.61 -11.16
CA GLY A 264 0.52 -15.41 -10.58
C GLY A 264 -0.83 -14.70 -10.56
N ARG A 265 -1.76 -15.27 -9.79
CA ARG A 265 -3.16 -14.80 -9.71
C ARG A 265 -3.29 -13.39 -9.15
N ILE A 266 -2.39 -12.99 -8.25
CA ILE A 266 -2.32 -11.62 -7.72
C ILE A 266 -1.98 -10.66 -8.85
N GLY A 267 -0.95 -10.95 -9.66
CA GLY A 267 -0.62 -10.17 -10.84
C GLY A 267 -1.78 -10.07 -11.82
N ALA A 268 -2.51 -11.17 -12.01
CA ALA A 268 -3.70 -11.20 -12.85
C ALA A 268 -4.80 -10.26 -12.33
N ALA A 269 -5.11 -10.33 -11.04
CA ALA A 269 -6.05 -9.43 -10.38
C ALA A 269 -5.62 -7.96 -10.54
N MET A 270 -4.32 -7.64 -10.40
CA MET A 270 -3.81 -6.28 -10.59
C MET A 270 -4.08 -5.76 -12.00
N ARG A 271 -3.90 -6.60 -13.03
CA ARG A 271 -4.19 -6.21 -14.42
C ARG A 271 -5.67 -5.90 -14.63
N LEU A 272 -6.57 -6.67 -14.03
CA LEU A 272 -8.01 -6.42 -14.13
C LEU A 272 -8.41 -5.13 -13.40
N LEU A 273 -7.86 -4.88 -12.21
CA LEU A 273 -8.10 -3.62 -11.50
C LEU A 273 -7.49 -2.42 -12.25
N ASP A 274 -6.35 -2.60 -12.93
CA ASP A 274 -5.77 -1.58 -13.81
C ASP A 274 -6.70 -1.25 -14.98
N MET A 275 -7.44 -2.23 -15.53
CA MET A 275 -8.46 -2.00 -16.57
C MET A 275 -9.63 -1.17 -16.04
N ALA A 276 -10.14 -1.50 -14.85
CA ALA A 276 -11.21 -0.74 -14.19
C ALA A 276 -10.79 0.70 -13.86
N GLU A 277 -9.54 0.88 -13.43
CA GLU A 277 -8.96 2.19 -13.14
C GLU A 277 -8.77 3.02 -14.42
N SER A 278 -8.32 2.42 -15.53
CA SER A 278 -8.20 3.12 -16.82
C SER A 278 -9.52 3.76 -17.24
N ILE A 279 -10.63 3.03 -17.10
CA ILE A 279 -11.96 3.58 -17.38
C ILE A 279 -12.33 4.67 -16.37
N ARG A 280 -12.14 4.44 -15.07
CA ARG A 280 -12.44 5.44 -14.03
C ARG A 280 -11.73 6.77 -14.33
N ARG A 281 -10.43 6.71 -14.54
CA ARG A 281 -9.57 7.88 -14.75
C ARG A 281 -9.95 8.66 -15.99
N ALA A 282 -10.26 7.96 -17.08
CA ALA A 282 -10.73 8.59 -18.31
C ALA A 282 -12.07 9.31 -18.11
N VAL A 283 -13.03 8.65 -17.46
CA VAL A 283 -14.36 9.18 -17.20
C VAL A 283 -14.33 10.36 -16.22
N GLU A 284 -13.66 10.23 -15.08
CA GLU A 284 -13.55 11.31 -14.09
C GLU A 284 -12.88 12.56 -14.70
N ARG A 285 -11.86 12.35 -15.54
CA ARG A 285 -11.14 13.43 -16.21
C ARG A 285 -11.97 14.14 -17.26
N HIS A 286 -12.64 13.39 -18.14
CA HIS A 286 -13.29 13.95 -19.32
C HIS A 286 -14.77 14.30 -19.09
N LEU A 287 -15.44 13.68 -18.13
CA LEU A 287 -16.84 13.95 -17.81
C LEU A 287 -17.01 14.74 -16.50
N SER A 288 -15.92 15.02 -15.77
CA SER A 288 -15.95 15.77 -14.50
C SER A 288 -16.91 15.17 -13.46
N VAL A 289 -17.04 13.86 -13.47
CA VAL A 289 -17.77 13.07 -12.47
C VAL A 289 -16.79 12.44 -11.51
N GLU A 290 -17.26 12.10 -10.31
CA GLU A 290 -16.47 11.31 -9.36
C GLU A 290 -17.05 9.90 -9.28
N LEU A 291 -16.23 8.88 -9.50
CA LEU A 291 -16.65 7.48 -9.44
C LEU A 291 -16.03 6.79 -8.22
N PRO A 292 -16.67 5.73 -7.70
CA PRO A 292 -16.07 4.90 -6.66
C PRO A 292 -14.75 4.28 -7.13
N GLU A 293 -13.78 4.14 -6.25
CA GLU A 293 -12.50 3.48 -6.50
C GLU A 293 -12.66 1.95 -6.62
N GLU A 294 -11.65 1.27 -7.17
CA GLU A 294 -11.79 -0.14 -7.56
C GLU A 294 -11.92 -1.10 -6.36
N ASP A 295 -11.47 -0.68 -5.17
CA ASP A 295 -11.70 -1.41 -3.90
C ASP A 295 -13.15 -1.31 -3.40
N GLU A 296 -13.95 -0.41 -3.96
CA GLU A 296 -15.34 -0.17 -3.56
C GLU A 296 -16.37 -0.93 -4.40
N ILE A 297 -16.00 -1.32 -5.62
CA ILE A 297 -16.92 -1.91 -6.61
C ILE A 297 -16.74 -3.43 -6.78
N GLY A 298 -15.82 -4.03 -6.02
CA GLY A 298 -15.59 -5.48 -5.98
C GLY A 298 -16.63 -6.23 -5.14
N ALA A 299 -16.28 -7.44 -4.70
CA ALA A 299 -17.13 -8.21 -3.80
C ALA A 299 -17.11 -7.61 -2.37
N GLY A 300 -18.29 -7.23 -1.87
CA GLY A 300 -18.46 -6.68 -0.51
C GLY A 300 -19.12 -5.30 -0.52
N MET A 301 -19.42 -4.78 0.68
CA MET A 301 -19.96 -3.43 0.85
C MET A 301 -19.10 -2.66 1.85
N TRP A 302 -18.71 -1.43 1.49
CA TRP A 302 -18.13 -0.49 2.43
C TRP A 302 -19.23 0.25 3.17
N MET A 303 -19.12 0.32 4.49
CA MET A 303 -19.95 1.24 5.28
C MET A 303 -19.43 2.67 5.11
N VAL A 304 -20.35 3.65 5.18
CA VAL A 304 -19.99 5.08 5.11
C VAL A 304 -18.94 5.41 6.17
N GLY A 305 -17.83 6.03 5.76
CA GLY A 305 -16.72 6.42 6.64
C GLY A 305 -15.72 5.31 7.00
N ALA A 306 -15.99 4.05 6.65
CA ALA A 306 -15.08 2.95 6.96
C ALA A 306 -13.72 3.06 6.22
N ARG A 307 -13.70 3.64 5.02
CA ARG A 307 -12.47 3.89 4.25
C ARG A 307 -11.63 4.97 4.88
N LYS A 308 -12.23 6.10 5.29
CA LYS A 308 -11.54 7.11 6.10
C LYS A 308 -10.93 6.55 7.39
N ILE A 309 -11.60 5.63 8.08
CA ILE A 309 -11.05 4.97 9.28
C ILE A 309 -9.86 4.08 8.92
N ARG A 310 -9.98 3.28 7.85
CA ARG A 310 -8.96 2.29 7.47
C ARG A 310 -7.74 2.91 6.78
N TYR A 311 -7.97 3.87 5.90
CA TYR A 311 -6.96 4.44 4.99
C TYR A 311 -6.57 5.88 5.36
N GLY A 312 -7.30 6.52 6.28
CA GLY A 312 -7.15 7.95 6.56
C GLY A 312 -7.81 8.87 5.50
N THR A 313 -8.34 8.29 4.43
CA THR A 313 -8.94 8.99 3.28
C THR A 313 -10.03 8.13 2.65
N ASP A 314 -11.04 8.78 2.05
CA ASP A 314 -12.04 8.10 1.21
C ASP A 314 -11.57 7.98 -0.25
N ARG A 315 -10.39 8.47 -0.61
CA ARG A 315 -9.78 8.25 -1.93
C ARG A 315 -8.33 7.84 -1.79
N VAL A 316 -8.09 6.54 -1.68
CA VAL A 316 -6.77 5.99 -1.39
C VAL A 316 -5.86 6.03 -2.61
N PHE A 317 -6.38 5.84 -3.83
CA PHE A 317 -5.55 5.89 -5.04
C PHE A 317 -5.31 7.33 -5.55
N ASP A 318 -5.97 8.30 -4.93
CA ASP A 318 -5.87 9.73 -5.25
C ASP A 318 -5.31 10.56 -4.09
N ALA A 319 -4.95 9.91 -2.98
CA ALA A 319 -4.47 10.58 -1.78
C ALA A 319 -3.07 11.17 -2.00
N ALA A 320 -2.81 12.31 -1.35
CA ALA A 320 -1.48 12.88 -1.27
C ALA A 320 -0.50 11.89 -0.59
N PRO A 321 0.80 11.89 -0.96
CA PRO A 321 1.79 10.98 -0.38
C PRO A 321 1.85 11.00 1.16
N SER A 322 1.58 12.14 1.79
CA SER A 322 1.53 12.26 3.25
C SER A 322 0.36 11.51 3.89
N MET A 323 -0.77 11.37 3.20
CA MET A 323 -1.89 10.55 3.67
C MET A 323 -1.63 9.05 3.48
N LEU A 324 -0.94 8.69 2.39
CA LEU A 324 -0.54 7.30 2.13
C LEU A 324 0.50 6.80 3.12
N ARG A 325 1.37 7.69 3.62
CA ARG A 325 2.38 7.34 4.62
C ARG A 325 1.76 6.77 5.89
N ASP A 326 0.69 7.38 6.40
CA ASP A 326 0.00 6.91 7.60
C ASP A 326 -0.57 5.49 7.39
N PHE A 327 -1.21 5.27 6.23
CA PHE A 327 -1.74 3.97 5.86
C PHE A 327 -0.63 2.91 5.72
N LEU A 328 0.42 3.19 4.94
CA LEU A 328 1.56 2.27 4.77
C LEU A 328 2.28 1.99 6.09
N GLY A 329 2.41 3.01 6.94
CA GLY A 329 2.98 2.91 8.27
C GLY A 329 2.21 1.96 9.18
N SER A 330 0.87 1.93 9.12
CA SER A 330 0.08 0.97 9.91
C SER A 330 0.31 -0.51 9.52
N PHE A 331 0.87 -0.78 8.34
CA PHE A 331 1.29 -2.13 7.91
C PHE A 331 2.79 -2.38 8.13
N GLY A 332 3.53 -1.41 8.70
CA GLY A 332 4.99 -1.49 8.82
C GLY A 332 5.72 -1.41 7.47
N LEU A 333 5.05 -0.91 6.41
CA LEU A 333 5.61 -0.84 5.05
C LEU A 333 6.28 0.51 4.74
N ASP A 334 6.02 1.53 5.56
CA ASP A 334 6.79 2.77 5.50
C ASP A 334 8.00 2.69 6.43
N GLY A 335 9.20 2.86 5.86
CA GLY A 335 10.45 2.95 6.61
C GLY A 335 10.75 4.35 7.13
N GLY A 336 9.81 5.29 6.97
CA GLY A 336 9.93 6.66 7.48
C GLY A 336 9.81 6.75 9.00
N VAL A 337 10.22 7.91 9.52
CA VAL A 337 10.10 8.21 10.96
C VAL A 337 8.65 8.55 11.29
N LYS A 338 8.00 7.67 12.05
CA LYS A 338 6.62 7.82 12.56
C LYS A 338 6.57 8.69 13.81
N ALA A 339 7.53 8.53 14.71
CA ALA A 339 7.62 9.31 15.92
C ALA A 339 9.05 9.80 16.16
N ARG A 340 9.18 11.04 16.64
CA ARG A 340 10.43 11.59 17.14
C ARG A 340 10.31 11.83 18.62
N CYS A 341 11.24 11.30 19.39
CA CYS A 341 11.33 11.58 20.81
C CYS A 341 12.49 12.53 21.08
N TYR A 342 12.19 13.73 21.56
CA TYR A 342 13.17 14.73 21.96
C TYR A 342 13.50 14.55 23.42
N VAL A 343 14.79 14.38 23.71
CA VAL A 343 15.31 14.17 25.07
C VAL A 343 16.36 15.19 25.44
N GLU A 344 16.48 15.48 26.73
CA GLU A 344 17.43 16.47 27.24
C GLU A 344 18.88 15.97 27.30
N GLY A 345 19.10 14.79 27.90
CA GLY A 345 20.43 14.27 28.20
C GLY A 345 20.67 12.83 27.72
N GLN A 346 21.81 12.28 28.14
CA GLN A 346 22.25 10.92 27.77
C GLN A 346 21.49 9.83 28.54
N THR A 347 21.06 10.11 29.78
CA THR A 347 20.27 9.18 30.60
C THR A 347 18.92 8.89 29.93
N GLU A 348 18.20 9.93 29.53
CA GLU A 348 16.94 9.89 28.80
C GLU A 348 17.10 9.10 27.48
N LEU A 349 18.18 9.40 26.75
CA LEU A 349 18.50 8.80 25.46
C LEU A 349 18.69 7.28 25.60
N GLY A 350 19.50 6.84 26.58
CA GLY A 350 19.74 5.43 26.83
C GLY A 350 18.50 4.70 27.29
N ALA A 351 17.71 5.32 28.17
CA ALA A 351 16.45 4.76 28.64
C ALA A 351 15.48 4.49 27.48
N LEU A 352 15.24 5.47 26.61
CA LEU A 352 14.31 5.27 25.50
C LEU A 352 14.85 4.36 24.41
N ARG A 353 16.15 4.40 24.10
CA ARG A 353 16.77 3.44 23.16
C ARG A 353 16.63 2.01 23.64
N HIS A 354 16.73 1.77 24.95
CA HIS A 354 16.52 0.44 25.52
C HIS A 354 15.11 -0.09 25.28
N VAL A 355 14.07 0.74 25.47
CA VAL A 355 12.67 0.31 25.21
C VAL A 355 12.40 0.13 23.73
N LEU A 356 12.84 1.09 22.91
CA LEU A 356 12.54 1.11 21.48
C LEU A 356 13.33 0.06 20.70
N GLY A 357 14.41 -0.49 21.27
CA GLY A 357 15.24 -1.48 20.61
C GLY A 357 15.79 -0.99 19.27
N SER A 358 15.72 -1.84 18.25
CA SER A 358 16.21 -1.55 16.88
C SER A 358 15.13 -1.01 15.93
N THR A 359 13.98 -0.55 16.46
CA THR A 359 12.83 -0.16 15.63
C THR A 359 13.14 1.13 14.86
N SER A 360 13.11 1.10 13.53
CA SER A 360 13.53 2.22 12.66
C SER A 360 12.51 3.35 12.54
N GLN A 361 11.30 3.17 13.10
CA GLN A 361 10.18 4.10 12.96
C GLN A 361 10.13 5.16 14.07
N CYS A 362 10.80 4.92 15.20
CA CYS A 362 10.95 5.89 16.28
C CYS A 362 12.40 6.39 16.34
N VAL A 363 12.59 7.71 16.28
CA VAL A 363 13.92 8.33 16.37
C VAL A 363 14.04 9.14 17.64
N VAL A 364 15.04 8.82 18.46
CA VAL A 364 15.35 9.61 19.66
C VAL A 364 16.41 10.67 19.32
N VAL A 365 16.08 11.93 19.58
CA VAL A 365 16.91 13.11 19.29
C VAL A 365 17.34 13.76 20.60
N ASN A 366 18.65 13.78 20.86
CA ASN A 366 19.20 14.48 22.01
C ASN A 366 19.35 15.99 21.72
N LEU A 367 18.62 16.80 22.48
CA LEU A 367 18.60 18.25 22.36
C LEU A 367 19.93 18.89 22.76
N SER A 368 20.65 18.35 23.75
CA SER A 368 21.96 18.88 24.14
C SER A 368 23.01 18.79 23.02
N GLY A 369 22.91 17.81 22.12
CA GLY A 369 23.80 17.65 20.97
C GLY A 369 23.39 18.45 19.72
N ALA A 370 22.09 18.46 19.39
CA ALA A 370 21.58 19.12 18.18
C ALA A 370 21.51 20.67 18.28
N VAL A 371 21.45 21.20 19.51
CA VAL A 371 21.27 22.64 19.77
C VAL A 371 22.60 23.42 19.79
N VAL A 372 23.75 22.73 19.83
CA VAL A 372 25.08 23.37 19.83
C VAL A 372 25.50 23.84 18.43
N GLU A 373 24.95 23.27 17.35
CA GLU A 373 25.35 23.62 15.97
C GLU A 373 24.68 24.88 15.39
N ARG A 374 23.59 25.39 15.97
CA ARG A 374 22.91 26.60 15.49
C ARG A 374 22.47 27.47 16.67
N GLY A 375 23.18 28.56 16.92
CA GLY A 375 23.07 29.46 18.09
C GLY A 375 21.72 30.18 18.35
N GLY A 376 20.60 29.45 18.39
CA GLY A 376 19.26 29.93 18.73
C GLY A 376 18.42 28.82 19.35
N ARG A 377 18.60 28.57 20.66
CA ARG A 377 18.15 27.34 21.35
C ARG A 377 16.63 27.07 21.34
N GLY A 378 15.79 28.11 21.31
CA GLY A 378 14.33 27.96 21.37
C GLY A 378 13.63 27.95 20.01
N LEU A 379 14.16 28.69 19.03
CA LEU A 379 13.54 28.84 17.70
C LEU A 379 13.68 27.53 16.90
N ALA A 380 14.87 26.92 16.94
CA ALA A 380 15.15 25.67 16.22
C ALA A 380 14.33 24.48 16.75
N PHE A 381 14.06 24.43 18.06
CA PHE A 381 13.22 23.38 18.65
C PHE A 381 11.75 23.52 18.26
N ALA A 382 11.19 24.74 18.35
CA ALA A 382 9.83 25.01 17.93
C ALA A 382 9.62 24.81 16.41
N GLU A 383 10.59 25.18 15.59
CA GLU A 383 10.58 24.91 14.15
C GLU A 383 10.61 23.41 13.84
N SER A 384 11.39 22.63 14.60
CA SER A 384 11.44 21.17 14.45
C SER A 384 10.10 20.52 14.80
N LEU A 385 9.46 20.95 15.88
CA LEU A 385 8.12 20.51 16.28
C LEU A 385 7.05 20.82 15.21
N ALA A 386 7.09 22.02 14.63
CA ALA A 386 6.20 22.40 13.55
C ALA A 386 6.45 21.60 12.27
N ALA A 387 7.72 21.32 11.93
CA ALA A 387 8.10 20.51 10.79
C ALA A 387 7.63 19.05 10.94
N ASP A 388 7.76 18.48 12.14
CA ASP A 388 7.25 17.14 12.45
C ASP A 388 5.75 17.06 12.19
N LYS A 389 4.96 18.00 12.74
CA LYS A 389 3.52 18.07 12.51
C LYS A 389 3.16 18.20 11.03
N ALA A 390 3.89 19.05 10.29
CA ALA A 390 3.69 19.21 8.86
C ALA A 390 3.99 17.93 8.06
N SER A 391 4.94 17.12 8.54
CA SER A 391 5.36 15.86 7.92
C SER A 391 4.56 14.63 8.33
N GLY A 392 3.62 14.78 9.29
CA GLY A 392 2.82 13.68 9.82
C GLY A 392 3.55 12.81 10.85
N THR A 393 4.55 13.36 11.53
CA THR A 393 5.35 12.65 12.53
C THR A 393 4.90 13.07 13.94
N PHE A 394 4.69 12.10 14.82
CA PHE A 394 4.40 12.37 16.23
C PHE A 394 5.64 12.93 16.94
N SER A 395 5.48 13.99 17.73
CA SER A 395 6.55 14.52 18.56
C SER A 395 6.29 14.17 20.02
N PHE A 396 7.19 13.35 20.58
CA PHE A 396 7.25 13.00 21.99
C PHE A 396 8.39 13.77 22.64
N ILE A 397 8.19 14.34 23.83
CA ILE A 397 9.19 15.20 24.46
C ILE A 397 9.39 14.76 25.92
N MET A 398 10.63 14.50 26.33
CA MET A 398 10.97 14.15 27.70
C MET A 398 12.09 15.07 28.20
N LEU A 399 11.78 15.90 29.19
CA LEU A 399 12.67 16.95 29.70
C LEU A 399 12.63 17.00 31.22
N ASP A 400 13.68 17.56 31.80
CA ASP A 400 13.68 17.97 33.20
C ASP A 400 12.97 19.33 33.35
N ALA A 401 12.39 19.58 34.52
CA ALA A 401 11.62 20.79 34.79
C ALA A 401 12.51 22.00 35.19
N ASP A 402 13.84 21.85 35.16
CA ASP A 402 14.81 22.86 35.62
C ASP A 402 14.99 24.02 34.62
N ARG A 403 14.76 23.78 33.33
CA ARG A 403 14.87 24.77 32.25
C ARG A 403 13.55 25.45 31.92
N ALA A 404 13.20 26.45 32.71
CA ALA A 404 11.97 27.24 32.56
C ALA A 404 11.75 27.85 31.15
N ASP A 405 12.82 28.15 30.41
CA ASP A 405 12.75 28.65 29.03
C ASP A 405 12.20 27.61 28.04
N VAL A 406 12.67 26.36 28.16
CA VAL A 406 12.25 25.23 27.31
C VAL A 406 10.85 24.79 27.69
N VAL A 407 10.56 24.65 28.99
CA VAL A 407 9.22 24.30 29.49
C VAL A 407 8.18 25.30 29.01
N ARG A 408 8.47 26.60 29.08
CA ARG A 408 7.56 27.64 28.58
C ARG A 408 7.34 27.53 27.06
N THR A 409 8.39 27.25 26.30
CA THR A 409 8.30 27.08 24.84
C THR A 409 7.46 25.86 24.48
N LEU A 410 7.64 24.74 25.19
CA LEU A 410 6.89 23.51 25.01
C LEU A 410 5.41 23.68 25.36
N ARG A 411 5.09 24.28 26.51
CA ARG A 411 3.69 24.55 26.89
C ARG A 411 3.00 25.50 25.91
N LYS A 412 3.73 26.53 25.43
CA LYS A 412 3.23 27.41 24.38
C LYS A 412 2.94 26.63 23.09
N ALA A 413 3.88 25.79 22.65
CA ALA A 413 3.73 24.94 21.47
C ALA A 413 2.51 24.00 21.60
N ALA A 414 2.27 23.42 22.78
CA ALA A 414 1.09 22.60 23.05
C ALA A 414 -0.19 23.43 23.00
N SER A 415 -0.19 24.63 23.60
CA SER A 415 -1.35 25.54 23.60
C SER A 415 -1.71 26.08 22.21
N GLU A 416 -0.71 26.30 21.36
CA GLU A 416 -0.86 26.75 19.97
C GLU A 416 -1.04 25.55 19.00
N GLU A 417 -1.11 24.33 19.53
CA GLU A 417 -1.18 23.07 18.80
C GLU A 417 -0.10 22.96 17.69
N THR A 418 1.12 23.43 17.91
CA THR A 418 2.17 23.44 16.85
C THR A 418 2.81 22.07 16.63
N PHE A 419 2.59 21.11 17.53
CA PHE A 419 2.96 19.70 17.38
C PHE A 419 1.80 18.76 17.77
N HIS A 420 1.99 17.46 17.55
CA HIS A 420 1.04 16.43 17.97
C HIS A 420 1.78 15.22 18.54
N GLY A 421 1.38 14.76 19.73
CA GLY A 421 2.08 13.73 20.50
C GLY A 421 1.93 13.97 22.01
N ALA A 422 2.97 13.74 22.80
CA ALA A 422 2.91 13.91 24.26
C ALA A 422 4.22 14.43 24.84
N PHE A 423 4.17 15.00 26.03
CA PHE A 423 5.39 15.36 26.75
C PHE A 423 5.37 14.94 28.22
N LEU A 424 6.55 14.63 28.74
CA LEU A 424 6.82 14.33 30.14
C LEU A 424 7.83 15.35 30.68
N LEU A 425 7.45 16.03 31.76
CA LEU A 425 8.33 16.93 32.51
C LEU A 425 8.62 16.28 33.87
N SER A 426 9.87 15.90 34.11
CA SER A 426 10.30 15.30 35.36
C SER A 426 10.71 16.37 36.36
N ASN A 427 10.25 16.28 37.62
CA ASN A 427 10.59 17.28 38.63
C ASN A 427 11.08 16.61 39.93
N PRO A 428 12.36 16.73 40.29
CA PRO A 428 13.37 17.60 39.68
C PRO A 428 14.04 17.05 38.41
N ASP A 429 14.19 15.73 38.30
CA ASP A 429 14.79 15.03 37.16
C ASP A 429 14.20 13.63 36.99
N ILE A 430 14.56 12.93 35.91
CA ILE A 430 14.07 11.58 35.62
C ILE A 430 14.31 10.61 36.78
N GLU A 431 15.49 10.66 37.41
CA GLU A 431 15.82 9.73 38.47
C GLU A 431 14.88 9.87 39.67
N MET A 432 14.67 11.08 40.18
CA MET A 432 13.85 11.30 41.37
C MET A 432 12.34 11.20 41.08
N GLU A 433 11.91 11.57 39.87
CA GLU A 433 10.51 11.48 39.45
C GLU A 433 10.08 10.01 39.30
N ASN A 434 10.98 9.14 38.82
CA ASN A 434 10.62 7.76 38.46
C ASN A 434 11.08 6.70 39.47
N PHE A 435 12.03 7.00 40.37
CA PHE A 435 12.62 5.99 41.25
C PHE A 435 12.82 6.51 42.68
N ALA A 436 12.71 5.60 43.65
CA ALA A 436 13.13 5.88 45.02
C ALA A 436 14.67 5.75 45.15
N ILE A 437 15.27 6.45 46.11
CA ILE A 437 16.73 6.42 46.36
C ILE A 437 17.24 4.98 46.56
N SER A 438 16.47 4.14 47.26
CA SER A 438 16.82 2.73 47.46
C SER A 438 16.85 1.92 46.17
N GLU A 439 16.01 2.27 45.18
CA GLU A 439 15.97 1.62 43.88
C GLU A 439 17.17 2.06 43.03
N LEU A 440 17.47 3.37 43.02
CA LEU A 440 18.66 3.91 42.35
C LEU A 440 19.95 3.26 42.87
N LEU A 441 20.07 3.09 44.19
CA LEU A 441 21.20 2.37 44.79
C LEU A 441 21.26 0.91 44.34
N ASN A 442 20.13 0.22 44.27
CA ASN A 442 20.10 -1.17 43.80
C ASN A 442 20.54 -1.28 42.33
N VAL A 443 20.13 -0.34 41.48
CA VAL A 443 20.56 -0.29 40.07
C VAL A 443 22.06 0.00 39.99
N ALA A 444 22.56 0.96 40.75
CA ALA A 444 23.99 1.30 40.78
C ALA A 444 24.85 0.10 41.22
N LEU A 445 24.47 -0.59 42.30
CA LEU A 445 25.16 -1.80 42.75
C LEU A 445 25.08 -2.93 41.70
N GLY A 446 23.94 -3.08 41.05
CA GLY A 446 23.76 -4.06 39.97
C GLY A 446 24.62 -3.76 38.73
N MET A 447 24.89 -2.48 38.43
CA MET A 447 25.81 -2.07 37.37
C MET A 447 27.26 -2.31 37.77
N ALA A 448 27.66 -1.88 38.98
CA ALA A 448 29.02 -2.07 39.50
C ALA A 448 29.44 -3.55 39.49
N ALA A 449 28.54 -4.46 39.86
CA ALA A 449 28.77 -5.90 39.81
C ALA A 449 29.12 -6.43 38.41
N ARG A 450 28.75 -5.72 37.32
CA ARG A 450 29.10 -6.10 35.94
C ARG A 450 30.53 -5.70 35.55
N TYR A 451 31.11 -4.74 36.26
CA TYR A 451 32.49 -4.27 36.06
C TYR A 451 33.49 -4.98 36.98
N GLU A 452 33.03 -5.86 37.88
CA GLU A 452 33.92 -6.70 38.68
C GLU A 452 34.72 -7.66 37.78
N THR A 453 36.01 -7.37 37.64
CA THR A 453 36.95 -8.26 36.93
C THR A 453 37.09 -9.59 37.67
N PRO A 454 37.09 -10.75 36.97
CA PRO A 454 37.38 -12.03 37.60
C PRO A 454 38.75 -12.00 38.29
N GLY A 455 38.78 -12.05 39.63
CA GLY A 455 40.00 -12.10 40.43
C GLY A 455 40.31 -10.86 41.29
N SER A 456 39.53 -9.77 41.19
CA SER A 456 39.59 -8.67 42.16
C SER A 456 38.77 -9.01 43.42
N PRO A 457 39.22 -8.65 44.63
CA PRO A 457 38.38 -8.80 45.82
C PRO A 457 37.12 -7.94 45.65
N PRO A 458 35.91 -8.49 45.89
CA PRO A 458 34.68 -7.72 45.75
C PRO A 458 34.75 -6.52 46.70
N GLN A 459 34.53 -5.32 46.17
CA GLN A 459 34.35 -4.14 47.00
C GLN A 459 32.99 -4.26 47.68
N SER A 460 32.96 -4.96 48.81
CA SER A 460 31.76 -5.15 49.62
C SER A 460 31.39 -3.85 50.32
N TYR A 461 30.67 -2.98 49.62
CA TYR A 461 30.04 -1.82 50.24
C TYR A 461 28.82 -2.28 51.05
N SER A 462 28.71 -1.81 52.30
CA SER A 462 27.48 -2.02 53.07
C SER A 462 26.34 -1.22 52.45
N ARG A 463 25.35 -1.92 51.88
CA ARG A 463 24.17 -1.30 51.27
C ARG A 463 23.47 -0.34 52.23
N ASP A 464 23.31 -0.74 53.49
CA ASP A 464 22.61 0.07 54.49
C ASP A 464 23.39 1.33 54.85
N ALA A 465 24.73 1.25 54.88
CA ALA A 465 25.58 2.43 55.09
C ALA A 465 25.48 3.42 53.91
N LEU A 466 25.52 2.91 52.67
CA LEU A 466 25.33 3.74 51.47
C LEU A 466 23.93 4.37 51.43
N LEU A 467 22.90 3.61 51.77
CA LEU A 467 21.53 4.10 51.77
C LEU A 467 21.34 5.27 52.74
N CYS A 468 21.86 5.16 53.96
CA CYS A 468 21.83 6.26 54.95
C CYS A 468 22.54 7.53 54.45
N GLU A 469 23.63 7.40 53.68
CA GLU A 469 24.36 8.56 53.15
C GLU A 469 23.68 9.21 51.94
N LEU A 470 22.99 8.40 51.14
CA LEU A 470 22.22 8.84 49.98
C LEU A 470 20.86 9.41 50.37
N GLU A 471 20.35 9.07 51.56
CA GLU A 471 19.06 9.52 52.07
C GLU A 471 18.96 11.06 52.07
N GLY A 472 17.90 11.58 51.46
CA GLY A 472 17.69 13.01 51.29
C GLY A 472 18.44 13.65 50.12
N ALA A 473 19.03 12.88 49.19
CA ALA A 473 19.41 13.39 47.88
C ALA A 473 18.16 13.91 47.14
N LYS A 474 18.25 15.13 46.59
CA LYS A 474 17.12 15.80 45.93
C LYS A 474 17.21 15.79 44.41
N SER A 475 18.29 15.29 43.83
CA SER A 475 18.46 15.14 42.38
C SER A 475 19.43 14.01 42.10
N GLY A 476 19.44 13.51 40.87
CA GLY A 476 20.42 12.56 40.35
C GLY A 476 21.85 13.09 40.50
N ASP A 477 22.08 14.39 40.27
CA ASP A 477 23.41 14.98 40.47
C ASP A 477 23.86 14.91 41.93
N GLU A 478 22.95 15.18 42.86
CA GLU A 478 23.24 15.05 44.28
C GLU A 478 23.43 13.58 44.68
N PHE A 479 22.64 12.68 44.11
CA PHE A 479 22.79 11.23 44.29
C PHE A 479 24.20 10.77 43.88
N PHE A 480 24.65 11.08 42.66
CA PHE A 480 25.98 10.69 42.18
C PHE A 480 27.12 11.37 42.96
N LYS A 481 26.99 12.66 43.28
CA LYS A 481 27.98 13.35 44.15
C LYS A 481 28.13 12.66 45.51
N ARG A 482 27.03 12.21 46.10
CA ARG A 482 27.04 11.49 47.38
C ARG A 482 27.53 10.05 47.20
N LEU A 483 27.17 9.39 46.11
CA LEU A 483 27.58 8.02 45.76
C LEU A 483 29.10 7.91 45.58
N HIS A 484 29.71 8.87 44.87
CA HIS A 484 31.14 8.90 44.57
C HIS A 484 32.03 9.46 45.67
N ARG A 485 31.44 9.82 46.81
CA ARG A 485 32.21 10.33 47.94
C ARG A 485 33.25 9.30 48.35
N ASP A 486 34.47 9.77 48.56
CA ASP A 486 35.62 8.93 48.91
C ASP A 486 36.03 7.93 47.81
N GLY A 487 35.66 8.20 46.55
CA GLY A 487 36.03 7.38 45.39
C GLY A 487 35.26 6.06 45.30
N ARG A 488 34.05 6.02 45.85
CA ARG A 488 33.17 4.83 45.82
C ARG A 488 32.45 4.70 44.47
N LEU A 489 32.33 3.46 43.99
CA LEU A 489 31.63 3.10 42.74
C LEU A 489 31.96 4.01 41.54
N PRO A 490 33.25 4.35 41.28
CA PRO A 490 33.61 5.31 40.22
C PRO A 490 33.23 4.84 38.81
N GLU A 491 32.95 3.55 38.63
CA GLU A 491 32.53 2.93 37.38
C GLU A 491 31.06 3.20 36.99
N VAL A 492 30.24 3.69 37.92
CA VAL A 492 28.81 3.97 37.67
C VAL A 492 28.59 5.48 37.63
N ASP A 493 28.40 6.07 36.45
CA ASP A 493 28.15 7.51 36.30
C ASP A 493 26.90 7.77 35.44
N LYS A 494 26.43 9.02 35.43
CA LYS A 494 25.34 9.45 34.53
C LYS A 494 25.73 9.25 33.07
N GLY A 495 24.82 8.69 32.28
CA GLY A 495 25.07 8.41 30.87
C GLY A 495 24.05 7.45 30.25
N GLU A 496 24.33 7.03 29.02
CA GLU A 496 23.46 6.13 28.26
C GLU A 496 23.30 4.76 28.93
N ASP A 497 24.37 4.22 29.50
CA ASP A 497 24.36 2.93 30.22
C ASP A 497 23.53 3.00 31.50
N TRP A 498 23.60 4.12 32.23
CA TRP A 498 22.78 4.37 33.41
C TRP A 498 21.29 4.44 33.04
N GLY A 499 20.94 5.21 32.02
CA GLY A 499 19.58 5.27 31.50
C GLY A 499 19.03 3.91 31.06
N THR A 500 19.87 3.12 30.38
CA THR A 500 19.54 1.75 29.96
C THR A 500 19.22 0.87 31.17
N ALA A 501 20.04 0.93 32.23
CA ALA A 501 19.83 0.15 33.44
C ALA A 501 18.58 0.58 34.22
N LEU A 502 18.33 1.89 34.32
CA LEU A 502 17.11 2.43 34.94
C LEU A 502 15.85 1.97 34.22
N MET A 503 15.86 2.01 32.88
CA MET A 503 14.73 1.57 32.10
C MET A 503 14.50 0.06 32.22
N ALA A 504 15.56 -0.75 32.18
CA ALA A 504 15.46 -2.19 32.41
C ALA A 504 14.81 -2.49 33.76
N TYR A 505 15.23 -1.78 34.82
CA TYR A 505 14.63 -1.88 36.14
C TYR A 505 13.14 -1.48 36.15
N ALA A 506 12.80 -0.36 35.49
CA ALA A 506 11.42 0.13 35.40
C ALA A 506 10.49 -0.83 34.66
N ILE A 507 10.98 -1.54 33.63
CA ILE A 507 10.19 -2.55 32.90
C ILE A 507 9.82 -3.73 33.80
N GLU A 508 10.77 -4.19 34.62
CA GLU A 508 10.55 -5.27 35.60
C GLU A 508 9.66 -4.82 36.77
N HIS A 509 9.79 -3.56 37.19
CA HIS A 509 9.10 -2.98 38.34
C HIS A 509 8.23 -1.80 37.91
N ARG A 510 7.20 -2.06 37.09
CA ARG A 510 6.39 -1.02 36.42
C ARG A 510 5.73 0.01 37.34
N SER A 511 5.45 -0.39 38.58
CA SER A 511 4.79 0.46 39.58
C SER A 511 5.73 0.79 40.74
N PHE A 512 5.46 1.91 41.42
CA PHE A 512 6.20 2.26 42.63
C PHE A 512 5.97 1.23 43.75
N PRO A 513 6.99 0.97 44.59
CA PRO A 513 6.87 0.05 45.71
C PRO A 513 5.87 0.58 46.75
N GLN A 514 5.17 -0.32 47.46
CA GLN A 514 4.14 0.03 48.46
C GLN A 514 4.65 0.91 49.62
N GLY A 515 5.97 1.03 49.81
CA GLY A 515 6.59 1.90 50.81
C GLY A 515 6.96 3.30 50.33
N ASP A 516 6.80 3.60 49.03
CA ASP A 516 6.96 4.95 48.47
C ASP A 516 5.64 5.73 48.60
N PRO A 517 5.65 7.07 48.80
CA PRO A 517 4.43 7.89 48.79
C PRO A 517 3.55 7.71 47.54
N ARG A 518 4.12 7.29 46.42
CA ARG A 518 3.45 7.00 45.13
C ARG A 518 3.10 5.53 44.96
N GLY A 519 3.17 4.73 46.04
CA GLY A 519 3.07 3.28 46.00
C GLY A 519 1.86 2.75 45.22
N GLY A 520 2.11 1.83 44.29
CA GLY A 520 1.07 1.25 43.43
C GLY A 520 0.74 2.04 42.17
N GLU A 521 1.23 3.29 42.02
CA GLU A 521 1.09 4.04 40.77
C GLU A 521 2.10 3.56 39.71
N GLU A 522 1.72 3.61 38.43
CA GLU A 522 2.63 3.31 37.31
C GLU A 522 3.68 4.41 37.17
N ARG A 523 4.94 4.02 36.94
CA ARG A 523 6.03 4.99 36.75
C ARG A 523 5.77 5.86 35.51
N PRO A 524 5.92 7.19 35.58
CA PRO A 524 5.68 8.09 34.45
C PRO A 524 6.44 7.72 33.17
N ILE A 525 7.70 7.29 33.30
CA ILE A 525 8.54 6.86 32.17
C ILE A 525 7.98 5.63 31.45
N ILE A 526 7.30 4.72 32.16
CA ILE A 526 6.65 3.55 31.57
C ILE A 526 5.40 3.97 30.80
N GLY A 527 4.56 4.83 31.39
CA GLY A 527 3.39 5.37 30.69
C GLY A 527 3.78 6.11 29.41
N PHE A 528 4.83 6.93 29.47
CA PHE A 528 5.38 7.66 28.32
C PHE A 528 5.91 6.72 27.23
N ALA A 529 6.70 5.71 27.60
CA ALA A 529 7.23 4.74 26.66
C ALA A 529 6.12 3.91 25.97
N GLN A 530 5.06 3.54 26.71
CA GLN A 530 3.90 2.87 26.11
C GLN A 530 3.18 3.75 25.09
N MET A 531 3.04 5.06 25.35
CA MET A 531 2.44 5.98 24.38
C MET A 531 3.28 6.08 23.10
N LEU A 532 4.61 6.11 23.25
CA LEU A 532 5.53 6.15 22.12
C LEU A 532 5.43 4.89 21.25
N ILE A 533 5.40 3.70 21.86
CA ILE A 533 5.19 2.42 21.14
C ILE A 533 3.84 2.41 20.42
N ARG A 534 2.76 2.85 21.09
CA ARG A 534 1.42 2.90 20.48
C ARG A 534 1.34 3.83 19.27
N ALA A 535 2.17 4.87 19.21
CA ALA A 535 2.20 5.79 18.07
C ALA A 535 2.62 5.10 16.76
N GLU A 536 3.34 3.98 16.83
CA GLU A 536 3.70 3.17 15.65
C GLU A 536 2.45 2.58 14.99
N GLU A 537 1.48 2.13 15.78
CA GLU A 537 0.26 1.48 15.31
C GLU A 537 -0.85 2.47 14.90
N VAL A 538 -0.82 3.69 15.47
CA VAL A 538 -1.88 4.69 15.25
C VAL A 538 -1.57 5.59 14.03
N GLY A 539 -2.60 5.90 13.23
CA GLY A 539 -2.49 6.87 12.14
C GLY A 539 -2.42 8.31 12.66
N PHE A 540 -1.39 9.07 12.27
CA PHE A 540 -1.15 10.43 12.76
C PHE A 540 -2.35 11.34 12.53
N ARG A 541 -2.91 11.34 11.31
CA ARG A 541 -4.07 12.17 10.97
C ARG A 541 -5.33 11.82 11.77
N HIS A 542 -5.55 10.53 12.01
CA HIS A 542 -6.69 10.07 12.79
C HIS A 542 -6.57 10.58 14.24
N SER A 543 -5.40 10.38 14.85
CA SER A 543 -5.13 10.91 16.20
C SER A 543 -5.25 12.44 16.24
N LEU A 544 -4.69 13.17 15.27
CA LEU A 544 -4.79 14.63 15.20
C LEU A 544 -6.25 15.13 15.14
N GLN A 545 -7.13 14.40 14.45
CA GLN A 545 -8.54 14.75 14.32
C GLN A 545 -9.32 14.59 15.63
N TYR A 546 -8.98 13.58 16.44
CA TYR A 546 -9.75 13.21 17.63
C TYR A 546 -9.07 13.55 18.95
N GLU A 547 -7.80 13.92 18.94
CA GLU A 547 -6.99 14.13 20.13
C GLU A 547 -6.24 15.47 20.06
N LYS A 548 -5.93 16.04 21.22
CA LYS A 548 -5.08 17.21 21.39
C LYS A 548 -4.19 17.05 22.61
N VAL A 549 -3.05 17.72 22.61
CA VAL A 549 -2.13 17.75 23.75
C VAL A 549 -2.68 18.71 24.80
N ASP A 550 -2.73 18.26 26.05
CA ASP A 550 -2.99 19.13 27.19
C ASP A 550 -1.70 19.92 27.55
N PRO A 551 -1.71 21.27 27.49
CA PRO A 551 -0.52 22.07 27.79
C PRO A 551 -0.03 21.99 29.24
N ASP A 552 -0.88 21.56 30.18
CA ASP A 552 -0.52 21.49 31.59
C ASP A 552 0.03 20.11 31.96
N THR A 553 -0.61 19.05 31.48
CA THR A 553 -0.25 17.67 31.82
C THR A 553 0.64 16.98 30.78
N GLY A 554 0.68 17.50 29.55
CA GLY A 554 1.41 16.92 28.42
C GLY A 554 0.79 15.65 27.83
N ARG A 555 -0.39 15.24 28.30
CA ARG A 555 -1.08 14.03 27.84
C ARG A 555 -1.96 14.32 26.63
N LEU A 556 -2.20 13.28 25.82
CA LEU A 556 -3.21 13.32 24.75
C LEU A 556 -4.61 13.14 25.34
N HIS A 557 -5.49 14.08 25.06
CA HIS A 557 -6.91 14.03 25.44
C HIS A 557 -7.80 14.07 24.21
N ARG A 558 -8.96 13.41 24.28
CA ARG A 558 -9.96 13.49 23.21
C ARG A 558 -10.44 14.94 23.05
N ARG A 559 -10.53 15.40 21.80
CA ARG A 559 -11.19 16.64 21.44
C ARG A 559 -12.67 16.50 21.80
N SER A 560 -13.16 17.48 22.55
CA SER A 560 -14.56 17.65 22.95
C SER A 560 -15.43 18.14 21.80
#